data_AF-A0A2P4PXG1-F1
#
_entry.id   AF-A0A2P4PXG1-F1
#
_cell.length_a   1.000
_cell.length_b   1.000
_cell.length_c   1.000
_cell.angle_alpha   90.00
_cell.angle_beta   90.00
_cell.angle_gamma   90.00
#
_symmetry.space_group_name_H-M   'P 1'
#
loop_
_entity.id
_entity.type
_entity.pdbx_description
1 polymer ?
#
loop_
_entity_poly.entity_id
_entity_poly.type
_entity_poly.pdbx_seq_one_letter_code
_entity_poly.pdbx_strand_id
1 'polypeptide(L)'
;MKEKHILSAVTEISANQVRPNSLAEKNEERAVHPDIISLYETACGAEKKAIEANREETLRWCFYAREFKRMYKDFMVSNKVGEKKAKGQVYDFIIKQLPDTKRKTLCRQTQKALRIDDLFEKIGMDKLQYIKTYSADTISKFTDPQIQIIIDHFTEKLASKGINCTSVNE
;
A
#
# COMPACT_ATOMS: atom_id res chain seq x y z
N MET A 1 -23.65 5.25 20.18
CA MET A 1 -22.38 4.52 19.90
C MET A 1 -22.11 4.43 18.39
N LYS A 2 -22.20 5.54 17.66
CA LYS A 2 -21.82 5.64 16.23
C LYS A 2 -21.12 6.98 15.88
N GLU A 3 -21.13 7.97 16.79
CA GLU A 3 -20.43 9.25 16.59
C GLU A 3 -18.92 9.22 16.83
N LYS A 4 -18.40 8.32 17.68
CA LYS A 4 -16.94 8.28 17.99
C LYS A 4 -16.07 7.85 16.82
N HIS A 5 -16.64 7.28 15.76
CA HIS A 5 -15.89 6.83 14.58
C HIS A 5 -15.68 7.93 13.53
N ILE A 6 -16.50 8.99 13.56
CA ILE A 6 -16.33 10.15 12.66
C ILE A 6 -15.25 11.08 13.23
N LEU A 7 -15.13 11.21 14.54
CA LEU A 7 -14.16 12.10 15.19
C LEU A 7 -12.70 11.70 14.92
N SER A 8 -12.43 10.41 14.64
CA SER A 8 -11.08 9.91 14.30
C SER A 8 -10.63 10.26 12.89
N ALA A 9 -11.56 10.52 11.96
CA ALA A 9 -11.23 10.94 10.59
C ALA A 9 -11.01 12.46 10.48
N VAL A 10 -11.53 13.22 11.44
CA VAL A 10 -11.40 14.70 11.50
C VAL A 10 -10.02 15.14 12.01
N THR A 11 -9.30 14.28 12.73
CA THR A 11 -7.99 14.63 13.35
C THR A 11 -6.81 14.61 12.36
N GLU A 12 -7.00 14.13 11.12
CA GLU A 12 -5.94 14.02 10.10
C GLU A 12 -6.00 15.13 9.04
N ILE A 13 -6.87 16.14 9.21
CA ILE A 13 -6.76 17.42 8.52
C ILE A 13 -6.03 18.38 9.45
N SER A 14 -4.73 18.16 9.68
CA SER A 14 -3.88 19.14 10.35
C SER A 14 -3.55 20.26 9.36
N ALA A 15 -4.37 21.32 9.40
CA ALA A 15 -4.14 22.56 8.67
C ALA A 15 -2.95 23.33 9.26
N ASN A 16 -1.73 22.83 9.01
CA ASN A 16 -0.51 23.60 9.23
C ASN A 16 0.08 24.04 7.88
N GLN A 17 -0.59 25.00 7.26
CA GLN A 17 0.09 26.01 6.44
C GLN A 17 -0.35 27.38 6.94
N VAL A 18 0.29 27.82 8.03
CA VAL A 18 0.29 29.24 8.41
C VAL A 18 1.16 29.95 7.36
N ARG A 19 0.53 30.70 6.46
CA ARG A 19 1.21 31.66 5.58
C ARG A 19 1.44 32.94 6.37
N PRO A 20 2.68 33.48 6.46
CA PRO A 20 2.89 34.82 6.99
C PRO A 20 2.30 35.85 6.03
N ASN A 21 1.51 36.75 6.60
CA ASN A 21 0.95 37.91 5.92
C ASN A 21 2.02 39.02 5.91
N SER A 22 2.50 39.43 4.74
CA SER A 22 3.12 40.75 4.56
C SER A 22 2.48 41.41 3.34
N LEU A 23 1.77 42.50 3.61
CA LEU A 23 1.15 43.39 2.62
C LEU A 23 2.21 44.14 1.78
N ALA A 24 1.73 44.60 0.62
CA ALA A 24 2.36 45.43 -0.42
C ALA A 24 3.06 44.59 -1.52
N GLU A 25 2.73 44.67 -2.81
CA GLU A 25 2.12 45.74 -3.60
C GLU A 25 1.22 45.15 -4.71
N LYS A 26 0.25 45.96 -5.15
CA LYS A 26 -0.75 45.63 -6.17
C LYS A 26 -0.08 45.50 -7.54
N ASN A 27 0.04 44.27 -8.03
CA ASN A 27 -0.20 43.98 -9.44
C ASN A 27 -1.34 42.99 -9.48
N GLU A 28 -2.52 43.48 -9.83
CA GLU A 28 -3.71 42.67 -10.08
C GLU A 28 -3.49 41.95 -11.43
N GLU A 29 -2.54 41.02 -11.42
CA GLU A 29 -2.44 39.98 -12.44
C GLU A 29 -3.71 39.17 -12.28
N ARG A 30 -4.72 39.53 -13.09
CA ARG A 30 -6.02 38.85 -13.18
C ARG A 30 -5.74 37.36 -13.06
N ALA A 31 -6.10 36.78 -11.91
CA ALA A 31 -6.05 35.34 -11.73
C ALA A 31 -6.91 34.77 -12.86
N VAL A 32 -6.25 34.20 -13.86
CA VAL A 32 -6.92 33.54 -14.97
C VAL A 32 -7.69 32.41 -14.32
N HIS A 33 -9.00 32.59 -14.18
CA HIS A 33 -9.85 31.54 -13.64
C HIS A 33 -9.66 30.36 -14.59
N PRO A 34 -9.20 29.19 -14.10
CA PRO A 34 -8.96 28.07 -14.99
C PRO A 34 -10.27 27.76 -15.72
N ASP A 35 -10.21 27.70 -17.05
CA ASP A 35 -11.37 27.31 -17.84
C ASP A 35 -11.78 25.86 -17.48
N ILE A 36 -13.06 25.54 -17.66
CA ILE A 36 -13.64 24.25 -17.30
C ILE A 36 -12.88 23.08 -17.95
N ILE A 37 -12.32 23.28 -19.15
CA ILE A 37 -11.50 22.28 -19.85
C ILE A 37 -10.22 22.00 -19.05
N SER A 38 -9.49 23.05 -18.64
CA SER A 38 -8.24 22.91 -17.86
C SER A 38 -8.49 22.26 -16.49
N LEU A 39 -9.62 22.57 -15.85
CA LEU A 39 -10.02 21.95 -14.58
C LEU A 39 -10.27 20.45 -14.75
N TYR A 40 -10.98 20.05 -15.81
CA TYR A 40 -11.24 18.64 -16.11
C TYR A 40 -9.95 17.88 -16.39
N GLU A 41 -9.05 18.41 -17.22
CA GLU A 41 -7.75 17.79 -17.51
C GLU A 41 -6.92 17.60 -16.23
N THR A 42 -6.89 18.61 -15.37
CA THR A 42 -6.18 18.54 -14.08
C THR A 42 -6.79 17.46 -13.18
N ALA A 43 -8.11 17.34 -13.12
CA ALA A 43 -8.79 16.31 -12.35
C ALA A 43 -8.47 14.90 -12.86
N CYS A 44 -8.53 14.67 -14.18
CA CYS A 44 -8.13 13.40 -14.79
C CYS A 44 -6.66 13.07 -14.54
N GLY A 45 -5.77 14.06 -14.62
CA GLY A 45 -4.36 13.90 -14.30
C GLY A 45 -4.13 13.50 -12.84
N ALA A 46 -4.87 14.10 -11.90
CA ALA A 46 -4.80 13.75 -10.48
C ALA A 46 -5.33 12.34 -10.21
N GLU A 47 -6.42 11.93 -10.85
CA GLU A 47 -6.96 10.56 -10.77
C GLU A 47 -5.92 9.53 -11.23
N LYS A 48 -5.28 9.76 -12.39
CA LYS A 48 -4.22 8.89 -12.89
C LYS A 48 -3.05 8.77 -11.92
N LYS A 49 -2.60 9.89 -11.36
CA LYS A 49 -1.53 9.90 -10.33
C LYS A 49 -1.92 9.13 -9.08
N ALA A 50 -3.18 9.23 -8.63
CA ALA A 50 -3.68 8.47 -7.50
C ALA A 50 -3.68 6.96 -7.78
N ILE A 51 -4.09 6.54 -8.99
CA ILE A 51 -4.03 5.13 -9.42
C ILE A 51 -2.59 4.62 -9.41
N GLU A 52 -1.65 5.38 -9.99
CA GLU A 52 -0.23 5.03 -10.01
C GLU A 52 0.36 4.94 -8.61
N ALA A 53 0.04 5.90 -7.73
CA ALA A 53 0.46 5.89 -6.33
C ALA A 53 -0.06 4.65 -5.57
N ASN A 54 -1.31 4.26 -5.76
CA ASN A 54 -1.88 3.05 -5.14
C ASN A 54 -1.14 1.78 -5.59
N ARG A 55 -0.81 1.68 -6.88
CA ARG A 55 -0.06 0.55 -7.44
C ARG A 55 1.35 0.48 -6.87
N GLU A 56 2.02 1.63 -6.87
CA GLU A 56 3.38 1.76 -6.35
C GLU A 56 3.44 1.45 -4.86
N GLU A 57 2.53 1.99 -4.06
CA GLU A 57 2.43 1.68 -2.63
C GLU A 57 2.28 0.16 -2.40
N THR A 58 1.35 -0.48 -3.12
CA THR A 58 1.12 -1.93 -3.02
C THR A 58 2.37 -2.73 -3.41
N LEU A 59 3.04 -2.34 -4.49
CA LEU A 59 4.29 -2.96 -4.96
C LEU A 59 5.39 -2.89 -3.90
N ARG A 60 5.57 -1.72 -3.26
CA ARG A 60 6.57 -1.52 -2.20
C ARG A 60 6.27 -2.38 -0.97
N TRP A 61 4.99 -2.54 -0.60
CA TRP A 61 4.61 -3.45 0.48
C TRP A 61 4.90 -4.92 0.15
N CYS A 62 4.65 -5.37 -1.10
CA CYS A 62 5.03 -6.72 -1.53
C CYS A 62 6.54 -6.95 -1.43
N PHE A 63 7.36 -6.04 -1.95
CA PHE A 63 8.82 -6.17 -1.87
C PHE A 63 9.32 -6.18 -0.42
N TYR A 64 8.79 -5.29 0.42
CA TYR A 64 9.09 -5.31 1.86
C TYR A 64 8.75 -6.67 2.50
N ALA A 65 7.58 -7.23 2.21
CA ALA A 65 7.15 -8.51 2.77
C ALA A 65 8.07 -9.67 2.35
N ARG A 66 8.51 -9.71 1.10
CA ARG A 66 9.44 -10.73 0.57
C ARG A 66 10.81 -10.65 1.21
N GLU A 67 11.34 -9.43 1.33
CA GLU A 67 12.62 -9.19 2.00
C GLU A 67 12.56 -9.53 3.49
N PHE A 68 11.46 -9.17 4.16
CA PHE A 68 11.19 -9.57 5.53
C PHE A 68 11.14 -11.11 5.67
N LYS A 69 10.44 -11.80 4.74
CA LYS A 69 10.37 -13.26 4.67
C LYS A 69 11.75 -13.90 4.52
N ARG A 70 12.60 -13.36 3.63
CA ARG A 70 13.98 -13.80 3.45
C ARG A 70 14.79 -13.63 4.72
N MET A 71 14.82 -12.41 5.28
CA MET A 71 15.64 -12.10 6.45
C MET A 71 15.29 -12.94 7.68
N TYR A 72 14.00 -13.16 7.98
CA TYR A 72 13.67 -13.98 9.15
C TYR A 72 14.05 -15.45 8.90
N LYS A 73 13.93 -15.97 7.67
CA LYS A 73 14.38 -17.34 7.36
C LYS A 73 15.90 -17.47 7.51
N ASP A 74 16.65 -16.47 7.04
CA ASP A 74 18.11 -16.42 7.22
C ASP A 74 18.47 -16.43 8.72
N PHE A 75 17.81 -15.60 9.52
CA PHE A 75 18.04 -15.58 10.97
C PHE A 75 17.64 -16.88 11.68
N MET A 76 16.59 -17.57 11.22
CA MET A 76 16.26 -18.90 11.76
C MET A 76 17.42 -19.88 11.57
N VAL A 77 18.04 -19.88 10.38
CA VAL A 77 19.16 -20.77 10.04
C VAL A 77 20.44 -20.33 10.76
N SER A 78 20.86 -19.07 10.60
CA SER A 78 22.12 -18.56 11.13
C SER A 78 22.17 -18.57 12.66
N ASN A 79 21.07 -18.21 13.32
CA ASN A 79 21.03 -18.09 14.78
C ASN A 79 20.45 -19.33 15.47
N LYS A 80 19.95 -20.32 14.71
CA LYS A 80 19.27 -21.53 15.21
C LYS A 80 18.13 -21.18 16.18
N VAL A 81 17.29 -20.21 15.78
CA VAL A 81 16.16 -19.72 16.58
C VAL A 81 14.81 -20.02 15.91
N GLY A 82 13.75 -20.13 16.71
CA GLY A 82 12.40 -20.26 16.18
C GLY A 82 11.91 -18.99 15.48
N GLU A 83 10.93 -19.14 14.57
CA GLU A 83 10.41 -18.08 13.70
C GLU A 83 10.01 -16.81 14.46
N LYS A 84 9.33 -16.95 15.61
CA LYS A 84 8.93 -15.80 16.45
C LYS A 84 10.14 -14.96 16.87
N LYS A 85 11.24 -15.62 17.24
CA LYS A 85 12.48 -14.94 17.66
C LYS A 85 13.22 -14.35 16.45
N ALA A 86 13.28 -15.07 15.34
CA ALA A 86 13.87 -14.56 14.10
C ALA A 86 13.14 -13.30 13.58
N LYS A 87 11.81 -13.29 13.54
CA LYS A 87 11.01 -12.09 13.20
C LYS A 87 11.30 -10.93 14.16
N GLY A 88 11.43 -11.24 15.45
CA GLY A 88 11.87 -10.28 16.47
C GLY A 88 13.20 -9.61 16.11
N GLN A 89 14.19 -10.40 15.69
CA GLN A 89 15.50 -9.90 15.27
C GLN A 89 15.43 -9.02 14.01
N VAL A 90 14.56 -9.32 13.05
CA VAL A 90 14.33 -8.43 11.89
C VAL A 90 13.74 -7.09 12.35
N TYR A 91 12.77 -7.10 13.28
CA TYR A 91 12.24 -5.85 13.84
C TYR A 91 13.31 -5.06 14.60
N ASP A 92 14.16 -5.73 15.39
CA ASP A 92 15.27 -5.10 16.10
C ASP A 92 16.25 -4.44 15.12
N PHE A 93 16.55 -5.13 14.02
CA PHE A 93 17.41 -4.62 12.96
C PHE A 93 16.83 -3.35 12.32
N ILE A 94 15.54 -3.35 11.96
CA ILE A 94 14.87 -2.17 11.36
C ILE A 94 14.85 -1.00 12.34
N ILE A 95 14.45 -1.23 13.60
CA ILE A 95 14.37 -0.17 14.63
C ILE A 95 15.75 0.42 14.93
N LYS A 96 16.81 -0.40 14.89
CA LYS A 96 18.18 0.10 15.05
C LYS A 96 18.57 1.12 13.96
N GLN A 97 18.08 0.95 12.73
CA GLN A 97 18.33 1.87 11.62
C GLN A 97 17.33 3.04 11.59
N LEU A 98 16.12 2.83 12.10
CA LEU A 98 15.03 3.80 12.11
C LEU A 98 14.49 3.96 13.55
N PRO A 99 15.24 4.64 14.45
CA PRO A 99 14.96 4.65 15.89
C PRO A 99 13.62 5.31 16.26
N ASP A 100 13.10 6.19 15.41
CA ASP A 100 11.78 6.82 15.61
C ASP A 100 10.60 5.86 15.33
N THR A 101 10.89 4.69 14.73
CA THR A 101 9.87 3.70 14.41
C THR A 101 9.41 2.96 15.66
N LYS A 102 8.14 3.16 16.03
CA LYS A 102 7.52 2.39 17.11
C LYS A 102 7.33 0.93 16.69
N ARG A 103 7.87 -0.01 17.48
CA ARG A 103 7.75 -1.46 17.22
C ARG A 103 6.32 -1.93 16.94
N LYS A 104 5.34 -1.45 17.72
CA LYS A 104 3.92 -1.81 17.52
C LYS A 104 3.40 -1.43 16.14
N THR A 105 3.81 -0.26 15.63
CA THR A 105 3.45 0.23 14.30
C THR A 105 4.11 -0.63 13.22
N LEU A 106 5.40 -0.91 13.37
CA LEU A 106 6.16 -1.77 12.45
C LEU A 106 5.57 -3.17 12.35
N CYS A 107 5.23 -3.80 13.47
CA CYS A 107 4.58 -5.12 13.47
C CYS A 107 3.25 -5.08 12.71
N ARG A 108 2.42 -4.05 12.92
CA ARG A 108 1.13 -3.90 12.24
C ARG A 108 1.32 -3.70 10.73
N GLN A 109 2.23 -2.83 10.32
CA GLN A 109 2.56 -2.62 8.90
C GLN A 109 3.10 -3.89 8.25
N THR A 110 3.93 -4.64 8.96
CA THR A 110 4.48 -5.91 8.48
C THR A 110 3.38 -6.95 8.26
N GLN A 111 2.43 -7.06 9.19
CA GLN A 111 1.28 -7.94 9.01
C GLN A 111 0.44 -7.53 7.79
N LYS A 112 0.21 -6.22 7.58
CA LYS A 112 -0.47 -5.73 6.37
C LYS A 112 0.28 -6.12 5.10
N ALA A 113 1.59 -5.90 5.07
CA ALA A 113 2.44 -6.20 3.94
C ALA A 113 2.43 -7.70 3.60
N LEU A 114 2.51 -8.57 4.61
CA LEU A 114 2.41 -10.02 4.43
C LEU A 114 1.07 -10.43 3.81
N ARG A 115 -0.05 -9.86 4.27
CA ARG A 115 -1.38 -10.15 3.69
C ARG A 115 -1.49 -9.72 2.22
N ILE A 116 -0.89 -8.57 1.88
CA ILE A 116 -0.86 -8.08 0.49
C ILE A 116 -0.02 -9.02 -0.37
N ASP A 117 1.20 -9.35 0.05
CA ASP A 117 2.10 -10.24 -0.69
C ASP A 117 1.47 -11.63 -0.89
N ASP A 118 0.86 -12.22 0.15
CA ASP A 118 0.19 -13.53 0.05
C ASP A 118 -0.96 -13.53 -0.98
N LEU A 119 -1.66 -12.41 -1.17
CA LEU A 119 -2.67 -12.27 -2.23
C LEU A 119 -2.02 -12.27 -3.61
N PHE A 120 -1.01 -11.41 -3.81
CA PHE A 120 -0.34 -11.26 -5.11
C PHE A 120 0.59 -12.42 -5.48
N GLU A 121 1.02 -13.22 -4.51
CA GLU A 121 1.67 -14.51 -4.74
C GLU A 121 0.70 -15.51 -5.37
N LYS A 122 -0.58 -15.48 -5.00
CA LYS A 122 -1.63 -16.36 -5.56
C LYS A 122 -2.15 -15.90 -6.92
N ILE A 123 -2.43 -14.61 -7.09
CA ILE A 123 -3.05 -14.10 -8.33
C ILE A 123 -2.03 -13.67 -9.39
N GLY A 124 -0.76 -13.51 -9.00
CA GLY A 124 0.32 -13.02 -9.84
C GLY A 124 0.58 -11.52 -9.67
N MET A 125 1.86 -11.13 -9.62
CA MET A 125 2.28 -9.74 -9.50
C MET A 125 1.89 -8.88 -10.70
N ASP A 126 1.72 -9.48 -11.89
CA ASP A 126 1.26 -8.79 -13.09
C ASP A 126 -0.16 -8.23 -12.92
N LYS A 127 -0.93 -8.73 -11.94
CA LYS A 127 -2.28 -8.25 -11.64
C LYS A 127 -2.32 -6.93 -10.89
N LEU A 128 -1.18 -6.43 -10.37
CA LEU A 128 -1.10 -5.09 -9.76
C LEU A 128 -1.60 -4.00 -10.72
N GLN A 129 -1.41 -4.16 -12.03
CA GLN A 129 -1.88 -3.21 -13.03
C GLN A 129 -3.41 -3.04 -13.05
N TYR A 130 -4.17 -3.97 -12.46
CA TYR A 130 -5.63 -3.88 -12.37
C TYR A 130 -6.11 -3.09 -11.15
N ILE A 131 -5.23 -2.72 -10.22
CA ILE A 131 -5.59 -1.79 -9.14
C ILE A 131 -5.92 -0.43 -9.77
N LYS A 132 -7.11 0.09 -9.45
CA LYS A 132 -7.54 1.44 -9.79
C LYS A 132 -7.79 2.24 -8.51
N THR A 133 -8.79 1.83 -7.75
CA THR A 133 -9.36 2.63 -6.66
C THR A 133 -8.98 2.14 -5.26
N TYR A 134 -8.45 0.92 -5.14
CA TYR A 134 -8.10 0.34 -3.84
C TYR A 134 -6.68 0.70 -3.42
N SER A 135 -6.54 1.29 -2.24
CA SER A 135 -5.24 1.47 -1.58
C SER A 135 -4.72 0.15 -1.01
N ALA A 136 -3.42 0.10 -0.70
CA ALA A 136 -2.81 -1.04 -0.02
C ALA A 136 -3.50 -1.35 1.33
N ASP A 137 -3.90 -0.32 2.07
CA ASP A 137 -4.62 -0.48 3.33
C ASP A 137 -5.97 -1.17 3.16
N THR A 138 -6.75 -0.81 2.12
CA THR A 138 -8.03 -1.46 1.83
C THR A 138 -7.82 -2.90 1.40
N ILE A 139 -6.85 -3.18 0.52
CA ILE A 139 -6.52 -4.53 0.07
C ILE A 139 -6.15 -5.42 1.27
N SER A 140 -5.32 -4.89 2.18
CA SER A 140 -4.88 -5.61 3.38
C SER A 140 -6.00 -5.99 4.34
N LYS A 141 -7.24 -5.51 4.13
CA LYS A 141 -8.40 -5.75 4.98
C LYS A 141 -9.41 -6.72 4.37
N PHE A 142 -9.21 -7.21 3.14
CA PHE A 142 -10.11 -8.17 2.54
C PHE A 142 -10.27 -9.42 3.41
N THR A 143 -11.50 -9.94 3.48
CA THR A 143 -11.80 -11.19 4.17
C THR A 143 -11.43 -12.39 3.29
N ASP A 144 -11.28 -13.57 3.89
CA ASP A 144 -10.93 -14.77 3.13
C ASP A 144 -11.92 -15.08 2.00
N PRO A 145 -13.26 -14.93 2.17
CA PRO A 145 -14.20 -15.03 1.07
C PRO A 145 -13.98 -14.00 -0.04
N GLN A 146 -13.67 -12.74 0.30
CA GLN A 146 -13.36 -11.71 -0.70
C GLN A 146 -12.09 -12.03 -1.47
N ILE A 147 -11.06 -12.53 -0.78
CA ILE A 147 -9.82 -12.99 -1.40
C ILE A 147 -10.09 -14.14 -2.36
N GLN A 148 -10.90 -15.12 -1.96
CA GLN A 148 -11.22 -16.26 -2.81
C GLN A 148 -11.95 -15.84 -4.08
N ILE A 149 -12.94 -14.94 -3.98
CA ILE A 149 -13.64 -14.38 -5.16
C ILE A 149 -12.66 -13.73 -6.13
N ILE A 150 -11.66 -13.00 -5.63
CA ILE A 150 -10.64 -12.37 -6.47
C ILE A 150 -9.78 -13.44 -7.16
N ILE A 151 -9.37 -14.49 -6.44
CA ILE A 151 -8.59 -15.61 -6.98
C ILE A 151 -9.37 -16.33 -8.08
N ASP A 152 -10.64 -16.67 -7.82
CA ASP A 152 -11.50 -17.38 -8.77
C ASP A 152 -11.67 -16.56 -10.05
N HIS A 153 -11.94 -15.25 -9.93
CA HIS A 153 -12.06 -14.34 -11.07
C HIS A 153 -10.82 -14.37 -11.97
N PHE A 154 -9.61 -14.35 -11.39
CA PHE A 154 -8.38 -14.38 -12.18
C PHE A 154 -8.01 -15.78 -12.68
N THR A 155 -8.45 -16.85 -12.00
CA THR A 155 -8.18 -18.23 -12.40
C THR A 155 -9.11 -18.68 -13.54
N GLU A 156 -10.41 -18.39 -13.47
CA GLU A 156 -11.39 -18.69 -14.53
C GLU A 156 -11.09 -17.92 -15.83
N LYS A 157 -10.58 -16.68 -15.68
CA LYS A 157 -10.12 -15.86 -16.81
C LYS A 157 -8.89 -16.44 -17.51
N LEU A 158 -8.09 -17.24 -16.83
CA LEU A 158 -6.94 -17.96 -17.43
C LEU A 158 -7.42 -19.23 -18.15
N ALA A 159 -8.35 -19.97 -17.55
CA ALA A 159 -8.94 -21.17 -18.16
C ALA A 159 -9.71 -20.86 -19.45
N SER A 160 -10.48 -19.76 -19.48
CA SER A 160 -11.21 -19.30 -20.67
C SER A 160 -10.31 -18.74 -21.79
N LYS A 161 -9.05 -18.40 -21.48
CA LYS A 161 -8.05 -17.94 -22.45
C LYS A 161 -7.12 -19.05 -22.96
N GLY A 162 -7.32 -20.30 -22.55
CA GLY A 162 -6.54 -21.45 -23.06
C GLY A 162 -5.06 -21.45 -22.65
N ILE A 163 -4.68 -20.74 -21.58
CA ILE A 163 -3.30 -20.77 -21.07
C ILE A 163 -3.24 -21.80 -19.94
N ASN A 164 -2.84 -23.02 -20.26
CA ASN A 164 -2.49 -24.04 -19.28
C ASN A 164 -1.14 -23.69 -18.64
N CYS A 165 -1.12 -23.33 -17.35
CA CYS A 165 0.10 -23.36 -16.57
C CYS A 165 0.42 -24.80 -16.17
N THR A 166 1.33 -25.44 -16.89
CA THR A 166 2.02 -26.64 -16.41
C THR A 166 2.98 -26.27 -15.28
N SER A 167 2.84 -26.99 -14.17
CA SER A 167 3.68 -26.95 -12.99
C SER A 167 5.18 -27.02 -13.30
N VAL A 168 5.98 -26.31 -12.51
CA VAL A 168 7.37 -26.72 -12.26
C VAL A 168 7.55 -26.84 -10.75
N ASN A 169 7.37 -28.06 -10.26
CA ASN A 169 8.08 -28.55 -9.08
C ASN A 169 9.31 -29.27 -9.62
N GLU A 170 10.49 -28.71 -9.40
CA GLU A 170 11.76 -29.41 -9.18
C GLU A 170 12.59 -28.60 -8.18
#